data_AF-A0A4Q9WF92-F1
#
_entry.id   AF-A0A4Q9WF92-F1
#
_cell.length_a   1.000
_cell.length_b   1.000
_cell.length_c   1.000
_cell.angle_alpha   90.00
_cell.angle_beta   90.00
_cell.angle_gamma   90.00
#
_symmetry.space_group_name_H-M   'P 1'
#
loop_
_entity.id
_entity.type
_entity.pdbx_description
1 polymer ?
#
loop_
_entity_poly.entity_id
_entity_poly.type
_entity_poly.pdbx_seq_one_letter_code
_entity_poly.pdbx_strand_id
1 'polypeptide(L)'
;MSTSEWIEDIRKPAVQIISFFLLGFIGLSFVVFIMDAKIEDMYLGLKISIVAELLIILIGIIMCKDFFNYSYVNDLNKVRRYTKFLTIINVVGTYNVIFVTHNVFYTLALQYEANLEKVWLWSFLLVVSFCIVDAVSNVFILIKLENVEKIISGKTKSMIGIILKLFAQLIFVEKIIEYMSVPASDENRFMILASIIVIFCMNFAAFLFVKKYADFKIEVLED
;
A
#
# COMPACT_ATOMS: atom_id res chain seq x y z
N MET A 1 -10.01 23.79 11.92
CA MET A 1 -9.86 22.57 12.71
C MET A 1 -8.82 22.80 13.79
N SER A 2 -9.02 22.27 14.99
CA SER A 2 -7.97 22.24 16.02
C SER A 2 -6.86 21.24 15.62
N THR A 3 -5.68 21.32 16.25
CA THR A 3 -4.59 20.36 16.03
C THR A 3 -5.02 18.91 16.29
N SER A 4 -5.86 18.69 17.30
CA SER A 4 -6.38 17.35 17.62
C SER A 4 -7.33 16.84 16.53
N GLU A 5 -8.22 17.68 16.01
CA GLU A 5 -9.12 17.32 14.91
C GLU A 5 -8.36 16.92 13.65
N TRP A 6 -7.25 17.61 13.33
CA TRP A 6 -6.39 17.25 12.20
C TRP A 6 -5.71 15.89 12.37
N ILE A 7 -5.20 15.62 13.56
CA ILE A 7 -4.57 14.33 13.88
C ILE A 7 -5.63 13.22 13.80
N GLU A 8 -6.84 13.46 14.30
CA GLU A 8 -7.97 12.54 14.19
C GLU A 8 -8.38 12.28 12.72
N ASP A 9 -8.40 13.29 11.85
CA ASP A 9 -8.74 13.10 10.44
C ASP A 9 -7.68 12.29 9.67
N ILE A 10 -6.40 12.45 10.00
CA ILE A 10 -5.31 11.63 9.47
C ILE A 10 -5.38 10.20 10.03
N ARG A 11 -5.79 10.06 11.29
CA ARG A 11 -5.92 8.77 11.96
C ARG A 11 -7.19 8.00 11.59
N LYS A 12 -8.20 8.65 10.99
CA LYS A 12 -9.50 8.05 10.63
C LYS A 12 -9.35 6.59 10.21
N PRO A 13 -10.21 5.68 10.71
CA PRO A 13 -9.94 4.26 10.80
C PRO A 13 -9.91 3.49 9.46
N ALA A 14 -9.65 4.16 8.33
CA ALA A 14 -9.71 3.58 7.00
C ALA A 14 -8.75 2.39 6.87
N VAL A 15 -7.48 2.56 7.22
CA VAL A 15 -6.48 1.48 7.11
C VAL A 15 -6.70 0.39 8.17
N GLN A 16 -7.26 0.75 9.32
CA GLN A 16 -7.61 -0.17 10.39
C GLN A 16 -8.77 -1.09 9.98
N ILE A 17 -9.84 -0.51 9.43
CA ILE A 17 -10.98 -1.25 8.87
C ILE A 17 -10.50 -2.15 7.72
N ILE A 18 -9.70 -1.59 6.81
CA ILE A 18 -9.08 -2.35 5.71
C ILE A 18 -8.26 -3.52 6.25
N SER A 19 -7.49 -3.35 7.33
CA SER A 19 -6.65 -4.41 7.89
C SER A 19 -7.47 -5.62 8.38
N PHE A 20 -8.67 -5.40 8.94
CA PHE A 20 -9.58 -6.50 9.27
C PHE A 20 -10.09 -7.22 8.02
N PHE A 21 -10.45 -6.49 6.96
CA PHE A 21 -10.84 -7.10 5.69
C PHE A 21 -9.69 -7.90 5.06
N LEU A 22 -8.46 -7.39 5.09
CA LEU A 22 -7.29 -8.07 4.57
C LEU A 22 -7.01 -9.37 5.32
N LEU A 23 -7.17 -9.38 6.64
CA LEU A 23 -7.03 -10.61 7.43
C LEU A 23 -8.06 -11.66 7.01
N GLY A 24 -9.30 -11.23 6.71
CA GLY A 24 -10.33 -12.10 6.13
C GLY A 24 -9.97 -12.61 4.74
N PHE A 25 -9.47 -11.75 3.85
CA PHE A 25 -9.05 -12.13 2.49
C PHE A 25 -7.90 -13.15 2.48
N ILE A 26 -6.89 -12.93 3.33
CA ILE A 26 -5.81 -13.91 3.54
C ILE A 26 -6.44 -15.19 4.08
N GLY A 27 -7.22 -15.14 5.14
CA GLY A 27 -7.85 -16.35 5.71
C GLY A 27 -8.67 -17.16 4.69
N LEU A 28 -9.41 -16.49 3.81
CA LEU A 28 -10.17 -17.12 2.73
C LEU A 28 -9.28 -17.77 1.66
N SER A 29 -8.12 -17.19 1.35
CA SER A 29 -7.22 -17.80 0.36
C SER A 29 -6.62 -19.12 0.85
N PHE A 30 -6.51 -19.32 2.17
CA PHE A 30 -6.05 -20.57 2.76
C PHE A 30 -7.08 -21.72 2.70
N VAL A 31 -8.30 -21.49 2.21
CA VAL A 31 -9.30 -22.56 1.99
C VAL A 31 -8.77 -23.62 1.01
N VAL A 32 -7.87 -23.27 0.10
CA VAL A 32 -7.25 -24.24 -0.82
C VAL A 32 -6.53 -25.38 -0.10
N PHE A 33 -6.00 -25.15 1.10
CA PHE A 33 -5.33 -26.19 1.89
C PHE A 33 -6.32 -27.17 2.54
N ILE A 34 -7.59 -26.79 2.65
CA ILE A 34 -8.68 -27.70 3.03
C ILE A 34 -9.09 -28.54 1.81
N MET A 35 -8.90 -28.02 0.59
CA MET A 35 -9.22 -28.64 -0.70
C MET A 35 -8.04 -29.41 -1.31
N ASP A 36 -7.23 -30.06 -0.47
CA ASP A 36 -6.09 -30.91 -0.85
C ASP A 36 -4.80 -30.22 -1.35
N ALA A 37 -4.75 -28.88 -1.46
CA ALA A 37 -3.46 -28.21 -1.72
C ALA A 37 -2.50 -28.40 -0.53
N LYS A 38 -1.19 -28.56 -0.78
CA LYS A 38 -0.19 -28.67 0.29
C LYS A 38 0.52 -27.34 0.51
N ILE A 39 0.75 -26.99 1.78
CA ILE A 39 1.56 -25.82 2.17
C ILE A 39 3.00 -25.95 1.64
N GLU A 40 3.49 -27.18 1.44
CA GLU A 40 4.82 -27.47 0.88
C GLU A 40 4.96 -26.93 -0.55
N ASP A 41 3.89 -26.94 -1.34
CA ASP A 41 3.87 -26.49 -2.73
C ASP A 41 3.88 -24.95 -2.85
N MET A 42 3.58 -24.25 -1.75
CA MET A 42 3.63 -22.79 -1.72
C MET A 42 5.08 -22.30 -1.75
N TYR A 43 5.38 -21.44 -2.71
CA TYR A 43 6.70 -20.86 -2.93
C TYR A 43 7.22 -20.16 -1.67
N LEU A 44 8.52 -20.29 -1.40
CA LEU A 44 9.14 -19.69 -0.22
C LEU A 44 8.95 -18.16 -0.19
N GLY A 45 9.07 -17.50 -1.35
CA GLY A 45 8.83 -16.07 -1.46
C GLY A 45 7.40 -15.68 -1.10
N LEU A 46 6.41 -16.45 -1.55
CA LEU A 46 4.99 -16.21 -1.26
C LEU A 46 4.69 -16.39 0.25
N LYS A 47 5.34 -17.35 0.91
CA LYS A 47 5.27 -17.49 2.38
C LYS A 47 5.81 -16.24 3.08
N ILE A 48 6.99 -15.77 2.66
CA ILE A 48 7.64 -14.60 3.25
C ILE A 48 6.78 -13.35 3.04
N SER A 49 6.20 -13.16 1.85
CA SER A 49 5.36 -12.00 1.55
C SER A 49 4.08 -12.00 2.39
N ILE A 50 3.40 -13.15 2.52
CA ILE A 50 2.21 -13.28 3.39
C ILE A 50 2.56 -12.96 4.85
N VAL A 51 3.71 -13.43 5.36
CA VAL A 51 4.16 -13.09 6.72
C VAL A 51 4.39 -11.57 6.85
N ALA A 52 5.02 -10.93 5.87
CA ALA A 52 5.20 -9.48 5.88
C ALA A 52 3.86 -8.72 5.83
N GLU A 53 2.91 -9.19 5.04
CA GLU A 53 1.54 -8.63 4.96
C GLU A 53 0.81 -8.73 6.29
N LEU A 54 0.91 -9.88 6.96
CA LEU A 54 0.34 -10.08 8.30
C LEU A 54 0.95 -9.12 9.32
N LEU A 55 2.27 -8.88 9.27
CA LEU A 55 2.91 -7.88 10.14
C LEU A 55 2.38 -6.47 9.89
N ILE A 56 2.19 -6.08 8.62
CA ILE A 56 1.61 -4.77 8.27
C ILE A 56 0.16 -4.68 8.77
N ILE A 57 -0.64 -5.74 8.62
CA ILE A 57 -2.01 -5.82 9.14
C ILE A 57 -2.03 -5.67 10.66
N LEU A 58 -1.14 -6.35 11.39
CA LEU A 58 -1.06 -6.24 12.84
C LEU A 58 -0.71 -4.82 13.27
N ILE A 59 0.25 -4.16 12.60
CA ILE A 59 0.59 -2.76 12.86
C ILE A 59 -0.63 -1.87 12.62
N GLY A 60 -1.35 -2.08 11.51
CA GLY A 60 -2.59 -1.37 11.18
C GLY A 60 -3.67 -1.53 12.25
N ILE A 61 -3.92 -2.75 12.72
CA ILE A 61 -4.91 -3.03 13.78
C ILE A 61 -4.50 -2.39 15.11
N ILE A 62 -3.22 -2.47 15.47
CA ILE A 62 -2.69 -1.88 16.71
C ILE A 62 -2.96 -0.37 16.76
N MET A 63 -2.94 0.32 15.62
CA MET A 63 -3.30 1.76 15.52
C MET A 63 -4.76 2.10 15.86
N CYS A 64 -5.63 1.11 16.11
CA CYS A 64 -6.94 1.37 16.71
C CYS A 64 -6.83 2.03 18.09
N LYS A 65 -5.75 1.81 18.84
CA LYS A 65 -5.55 2.40 20.16
C LYS A 65 -4.86 3.77 20.08
N ASP A 66 -5.35 4.73 20.86
CA ASP A 66 -4.71 6.03 21.08
C ASP A 66 -3.39 5.82 21.83
N PHE A 67 -2.27 5.84 21.10
CA PHE A 67 -0.95 5.74 21.72
C PHE A 67 -0.53 7.02 22.43
N PHE A 68 -1.10 8.17 22.04
CA PHE A 68 -0.87 9.44 22.72
C PHE A 68 -2.19 10.18 22.92
N ASN A 69 -2.31 10.86 24.05
CA ASN A 69 -3.41 11.77 24.34
C ASN A 69 -2.99 13.19 23.94
N TYR A 70 -3.65 13.76 22.93
CA TYR A 70 -3.23 14.99 22.27
C TYR A 70 -3.81 16.26 22.89
N SER A 71 -4.66 16.14 23.90
CA SER A 71 -5.34 17.28 24.53
C SER A 71 -4.38 18.26 25.23
N TYR A 72 -3.08 17.91 25.40
CA TYR A 72 -2.10 18.71 26.15
C TYR A 72 -0.66 18.73 25.56
N VAL A 73 -0.46 18.50 24.26
CA VAL A 73 0.89 18.46 23.68
C VAL A 73 1.30 19.82 23.09
N ASN A 74 2.09 20.61 23.83
CA ASN A 74 2.68 21.87 23.35
C ASN A 74 3.90 21.67 22.43
N ASP A 75 4.35 20.44 22.21
CA ASP A 75 5.57 20.12 21.44
C ASP A 75 5.23 19.78 19.97
N LEU A 76 5.36 20.78 19.10
CA LEU A 76 5.11 20.66 17.65
C LEU A 76 6.02 19.61 16.96
N ASN A 77 7.22 19.35 17.48
CA ASN A 77 8.13 18.35 16.91
C ASN A 77 7.62 16.93 17.15
N LYS A 78 7.08 16.65 18.34
CA LYS A 78 6.44 15.36 18.64
C LYS A 78 5.21 15.15 17.79
N VAL A 79 4.37 16.18 17.66
CA VAL A 79 3.19 16.16 16.79
C VAL A 79 3.59 15.84 15.34
N ARG A 80 4.56 16.56 14.78
CA ARG A 80 5.08 16.33 13.42
C ARG A 80 5.55 14.89 13.20
N ARG A 81 6.37 14.36 14.10
CA ARG A 81 6.91 12.98 13.98
C ARG A 81 5.80 11.94 14.02
N TYR A 82 4.84 12.12 14.91
CA TYR A 82 3.74 11.20 15.07
C TYR A 82 2.79 11.24 13.86
N THR A 83 2.39 12.43 13.39
CA THR A 83 1.53 12.54 12.22
C THR A 83 2.21 11.98 10.98
N LYS A 84 3.52 12.21 10.81
CA LYS A 84 4.31 11.59 9.75
C LYS A 84 4.28 10.06 9.83
N PHE A 85 4.44 9.51 11.02
CA PHE A 85 4.37 8.06 11.27
C PHE A 85 2.98 7.50 10.91
N LEU A 86 1.90 8.18 11.34
CA LEU A 86 0.53 7.81 10.96
C LEU A 86 0.35 7.75 9.44
N THR A 87 0.80 8.79 8.74
CA THR A 87 0.71 8.85 7.28
C THR A 87 1.48 7.73 6.62
N ILE A 88 2.70 7.41 7.10
CA ILE A 88 3.51 6.31 6.57
C ILE A 88 2.74 4.99 6.71
N ILE A 89 2.17 4.70 7.88
CA ILE A 89 1.43 3.45 8.06
C ILE A 89 0.16 3.43 7.20
N ASN A 90 -0.57 4.54 7.09
CA ASN A 90 -1.74 4.57 6.23
C ASN A 90 -1.38 4.30 4.76
N VAL A 91 -0.28 4.87 4.26
CA VAL A 91 0.20 4.62 2.89
C VAL A 91 0.66 3.17 2.74
N VAL A 92 1.47 2.65 3.66
CA VAL A 92 1.95 1.25 3.64
C VAL A 92 0.79 0.27 3.72
N GLY A 93 -0.17 0.48 4.62
CA GLY A 93 -1.36 -0.34 4.78
C GLY A 93 -2.28 -0.29 3.56
N THR A 94 -2.33 0.84 2.85
CA THR A 94 -3.07 0.96 1.58
C THR A 94 -2.41 0.14 0.47
N TYR A 95 -1.09 0.20 0.31
CA TYR A 95 -0.39 -0.66 -0.66
C TYR A 95 -0.42 -2.14 -0.27
N ASN A 96 -0.53 -2.44 1.03
CA ASN A 96 -0.70 -3.81 1.49
C ASN A 96 -1.97 -4.47 0.92
N VAL A 97 -3.02 -3.70 0.62
CA VAL A 97 -4.21 -4.21 -0.07
C VAL A 97 -3.87 -4.75 -1.46
N ILE A 98 -2.99 -4.05 -2.18
CA ILE A 98 -2.52 -4.47 -3.50
C ILE A 98 -1.72 -5.77 -3.38
N PHE A 99 -0.81 -5.85 -2.41
CA PHE A 99 0.03 -7.03 -2.19
C PHE A 99 -0.80 -8.25 -1.79
N VAL A 100 -1.71 -8.10 -0.83
CA VAL A 100 -2.62 -9.17 -0.42
C VAL A 100 -3.47 -9.64 -1.59
N THR A 101 -4.08 -8.72 -2.35
CA THR A 101 -4.91 -9.10 -3.51
C THR A 101 -4.10 -9.88 -4.54
N HIS A 102 -2.86 -9.46 -4.79
CA HIS A 102 -1.94 -10.15 -5.68
C HIS A 102 -1.56 -11.54 -5.15
N ASN A 103 -1.20 -11.67 -3.87
CA ASN A 103 -0.79 -12.94 -3.28
C ASN A 103 -1.95 -13.92 -3.07
N VAL A 104 -3.18 -13.43 -2.84
CA VAL A 104 -4.39 -14.25 -2.80
C VAL A 104 -4.54 -15.01 -4.11
N PHE A 105 -4.35 -14.35 -5.26
CA PHE A 105 -4.43 -15.00 -6.56
C PHE A 105 -3.45 -16.18 -6.70
N TYR A 106 -2.17 -15.99 -6.35
CA TYR A 106 -1.18 -17.07 -6.43
C TYR A 106 -1.38 -18.15 -5.38
N THR A 107 -1.96 -17.82 -4.23
CA THR A 107 -2.36 -18.81 -3.22
C THR A 107 -3.48 -19.69 -3.76
N LEU A 108 -4.50 -19.09 -4.39
CA LEU A 108 -5.59 -19.83 -5.03
C LEU A 108 -5.09 -20.70 -6.19
N ALA A 109 -4.10 -20.22 -6.93
CA ALA A 109 -3.53 -20.95 -8.05
C ALA A 109 -2.83 -22.28 -7.67
N LEU A 110 -2.48 -22.47 -6.40
CA LEU A 110 -1.89 -23.73 -5.91
C LEU A 110 -2.82 -24.94 -6.11
N GLN A 111 -4.14 -24.72 -6.12
CA GLN A 111 -5.13 -25.77 -6.36
C GLN A 111 -5.04 -26.35 -7.78
N TYR A 112 -4.49 -25.59 -8.73
CA TYR A 112 -4.43 -25.99 -10.14
C TYR A 112 -3.11 -26.66 -10.54
N GLU A 113 -2.23 -26.97 -9.58
CA GLU A 113 -0.90 -27.57 -9.77
C GLU A 113 0.00 -26.84 -10.80
N ALA A 114 -0.31 -25.57 -11.09
CA ALA A 114 0.44 -24.76 -12.03
C ALA A 114 1.68 -24.18 -11.33
N ASN A 115 2.87 -24.44 -11.88
CA ASN A 115 4.09 -23.80 -11.39
C ASN A 115 4.16 -22.34 -11.89
N LEU A 116 3.68 -21.42 -11.07
CA LEU A 116 3.65 -19.98 -11.31
C LEU A 116 4.73 -19.22 -10.51
N GLU A 117 5.68 -19.90 -9.87
CA GLU A 117 6.68 -19.27 -8.98
C GLU A 117 7.42 -18.12 -9.67
N LYS A 118 7.90 -18.35 -10.89
CA LYS A 118 8.65 -17.35 -11.65
C LYS A 118 7.77 -16.17 -12.05
N VAL A 119 6.51 -16.44 -12.43
CA VAL A 119 5.55 -15.40 -12.82
C VAL A 119 5.24 -14.54 -11.60
N TRP A 120 4.94 -15.18 -10.46
CA TRP A 120 4.73 -14.52 -9.17
C TRP A 120 5.92 -13.64 -8.77
N LEU A 121 7.14 -14.18 -8.80
CA LEU A 121 8.32 -13.44 -8.35
C LEU A 121 8.54 -12.15 -9.15
N TRP A 122 8.49 -12.25 -10.49
CA TRP A 122 8.68 -11.08 -11.35
C TRP A 122 7.54 -10.07 -11.22
N SER A 123 6.30 -10.55 -11.18
CA SER A 123 5.13 -9.70 -11.00
C SER A 123 5.17 -8.97 -9.65
N PHE A 124 5.42 -9.70 -8.56
CA PHE A 124 5.50 -9.14 -7.21
C PHE A 124 6.60 -8.09 -7.09
N LEU A 125 7.80 -8.35 -7.63
CA LEU A 125 8.90 -7.38 -7.62
C LEU A 125 8.56 -6.10 -8.39
N LEU A 126 7.88 -6.21 -9.54
CA LEU A 126 7.44 -5.05 -10.32
C LEU A 126 6.34 -4.28 -9.59
N VAL A 127 5.34 -4.97 -9.04
CA VAL A 127 4.25 -4.37 -8.24
C VAL A 127 4.82 -3.58 -7.06
N VAL A 128 5.74 -4.16 -6.29
CA VAL A 128 6.41 -3.48 -5.18
C VAL A 128 7.18 -2.26 -5.67
N SER A 129 7.94 -2.40 -6.76
CA SER A 129 8.73 -1.30 -7.33
C SER A 129 7.84 -0.14 -7.77
N PHE A 130 6.73 -0.40 -8.45
CA PHE A 130 5.81 0.66 -8.88
C PHE A 130 5.06 1.29 -7.71
N CYS A 131 4.70 0.54 -6.67
CA CYS A 131 4.13 1.12 -5.44
C CYS A 131 5.14 2.05 -4.73
N ILE A 132 6.42 1.68 -4.68
CA ILE A 132 7.48 2.55 -4.14
C ILE A 132 7.62 3.83 -4.97
N VAL A 133 7.67 3.70 -6.30
CA VAL A 133 7.73 4.87 -7.19
C VAL A 133 6.49 5.76 -7.00
N ASP A 134 5.30 5.17 -6.87
CA ASP A 134 4.07 5.91 -6.59
C ASP A 134 4.17 6.69 -5.27
N ALA A 135 4.61 6.05 -4.19
CA ALA A 135 4.79 6.68 -2.89
C ALA A 135 5.75 7.87 -2.95
N VAL A 136 6.92 7.67 -3.59
CA VAL A 136 7.92 8.72 -3.79
C VAL A 136 7.35 9.86 -4.63
N SER A 137 6.62 9.54 -5.71
CA SER A 137 5.99 10.55 -6.57
C SER A 137 5.02 11.44 -5.80
N ASN A 138 4.18 10.84 -4.94
CA ASN A 138 3.21 11.56 -4.11
C ASN A 138 3.93 12.56 -3.18
N VAL A 139 5.04 12.14 -2.56
CA VAL A 139 5.87 13.00 -1.71
C VAL A 139 6.49 14.14 -2.51
N PHE A 140 7.04 13.86 -3.70
CA PHE A 140 7.65 14.87 -4.57
C PHE A 140 6.63 15.88 -5.10
N ILE A 141 5.37 15.49 -5.30
CA ILE A 141 4.31 16.40 -5.74
C ILE A 141 3.82 17.26 -4.57
N LEU A 142 3.52 16.65 -3.43
CA LEU A 142 2.70 17.27 -2.38
C LEU A 142 3.49 17.85 -1.21
N ILE A 143 4.64 17.26 -0.87
CA ILE A 143 5.40 17.64 0.34
C ILE A 143 6.54 18.58 -0.05
N LYS A 144 6.64 19.71 0.65
CA LYS A 144 7.81 20.61 0.59
C LYS A 144 9.01 19.92 1.23
N LEU A 145 10.10 19.78 0.47
CA LEU A 145 11.30 19.05 0.89
C LEU A 145 12.49 20.02 0.91
N GLU A 146 12.69 20.73 2.03
CA GLU A 146 13.71 21.78 2.15
C GLU A 146 15.11 21.36 1.70
N ASN A 147 15.53 20.13 2.04
CA ASN A 147 16.86 19.65 1.65
C ASN A 147 16.99 19.41 0.14
N VAL A 148 15.90 19.02 -0.53
CA VAL A 148 15.87 18.85 -1.99
C VAL A 148 15.74 20.21 -2.67
N GLU A 149 14.97 21.13 -2.07
CA GLU A 149 14.74 22.48 -2.59
C GLU A 149 15.98 23.38 -2.52
N LYS A 150 16.95 23.04 -1.66
CA LYS A 150 18.30 23.63 -1.68
C LYS A 150 19.08 23.32 -2.97
N ILE A 151 18.74 22.22 -3.65
CA ILE A 151 19.47 21.71 -4.83
C ILE A 151 18.66 21.96 -6.11
N ILE A 152 17.34 21.78 -6.06
CA ILE A 152 16.45 21.79 -7.22
C ILE A 152 15.25 22.70 -6.92
N SER A 153 14.82 23.52 -7.89
CA SER A 153 13.64 24.38 -7.69
C SER A 153 12.38 23.57 -7.34
N GLY A 154 11.49 24.13 -6.53
CA GLY A 154 10.22 23.48 -6.17
C GLY A 154 9.38 23.07 -7.39
N LYS A 155 9.39 23.89 -8.46
CA LYS A 155 8.71 23.57 -9.73
C LYS A 155 9.30 22.33 -10.40
N THR A 156 10.62 22.24 -10.46
CA THR A 156 11.32 21.08 -11.05
C THR A 156 11.09 19.82 -10.22
N LYS A 157 11.09 19.91 -8.88
CA LYS A 157 10.75 18.80 -7.98
C LYS A 157 9.36 18.25 -8.27
N SER A 158 8.35 19.11 -8.35
CA SER A 158 6.98 18.68 -8.65
C SER A 158 6.87 18.07 -10.05
N MET A 159 7.60 18.58 -11.03
CA MET A 159 7.68 17.98 -12.37
C MET A 159 8.29 16.57 -12.35
N ILE A 160 9.38 16.37 -11.60
CA ILE A 160 9.96 15.02 -11.37
C ILE A 160 8.91 14.10 -10.72
N GLY A 161 8.19 14.60 -9.71
CA GLY A 161 7.09 13.88 -9.08
C GLY A 161 6.02 13.44 -10.07
N ILE A 162 5.59 14.31 -10.99
CA ILE A 162 4.62 13.97 -12.04
C ILE A 162 5.16 12.89 -12.99
N ILE A 163 6.43 13.00 -13.41
CA ILE A 163 7.06 11.99 -14.27
C ILE A 163 7.10 10.63 -13.56
N LEU A 164 7.50 10.60 -12.29
CA LEU A 164 7.50 9.39 -11.48
C LEU A 164 6.08 8.83 -11.31
N LYS A 165 5.07 9.69 -11.14
CA LYS A 165 3.67 9.26 -11.02
C LYS A 165 3.19 8.58 -12.30
N LEU A 166 3.54 9.14 -13.46
CA LEU A 166 3.25 8.51 -14.76
C LEU A 166 3.99 7.17 -14.92
N PHE A 167 5.25 7.12 -14.51
CA PHE A 167 6.04 5.88 -14.54
C PHE A 167 5.46 4.80 -13.62
N ALA A 168 4.94 5.17 -12.44
CA ALA A 168 4.26 4.24 -11.54
C ALA A 168 3.00 3.62 -12.15
N GLN A 169 2.33 4.28 -13.11
CA GLN A 169 1.16 3.72 -13.79
C GLN A 169 1.50 2.53 -14.70
N LEU A 170 2.79 2.26 -14.95
CA LEU A 170 3.22 1.02 -15.62
C LEU A 170 2.85 -0.25 -14.83
N ILE A 171 2.44 -0.13 -13.56
CA ILE A 171 1.81 -1.24 -12.82
C ILE A 171 0.59 -1.81 -13.55
N PHE A 172 -0.17 -0.98 -14.29
CA PHE A 172 -1.30 -1.47 -15.07
C PHE A 172 -0.86 -2.25 -16.31
N VAL A 173 0.23 -1.81 -16.95
CA VAL A 173 0.83 -2.55 -18.07
C VAL A 173 1.36 -3.90 -17.59
N GLU A 174 2.00 -3.93 -16.42
CA GLU A 174 2.46 -5.15 -15.77
C GLU A 174 1.29 -6.12 -15.51
N LYS A 175 0.15 -5.65 -15.00
CA LYS A 175 -1.05 -6.47 -14.78
C LYS A 175 -1.65 -7.02 -16.08
N ILE A 176 -1.56 -6.26 -17.18
CA ILE A 176 -1.96 -6.76 -18.51
C ILE A 176 -0.99 -7.85 -18.98
N ILE A 177 0.32 -7.71 -18.74
CA ILE A 177 1.31 -8.73 -19.07
C ILE A 177 1.06 -10.00 -18.24
N GLU A 178 0.80 -9.86 -16.94
CA GLU A 178 0.44 -10.97 -16.04
C GLU A 178 -0.81 -11.71 -16.54
N TYR A 179 -1.87 -10.98 -16.91
CA TYR A 179 -3.09 -11.54 -17.49
C TYR A 179 -2.82 -12.41 -18.71
N MET A 180 -1.90 -12.00 -19.58
CA MET A 180 -1.52 -12.75 -20.78
C MET A 180 -0.59 -13.93 -20.49
N SER A 181 0.14 -13.89 -19.38
CA SER A 181 1.18 -14.87 -19.03
C SER A 181 0.66 -16.06 -18.23
N VAL A 182 -0.44 -15.89 -17.48
CA VAL A 182 -1.02 -16.98 -16.69
C VAL A 182 -1.93 -17.86 -17.56
N PRO A 183 -1.84 -19.21 -17.46
CA PRO A 183 -2.74 -20.13 -18.16
C PRO A 183 -4.22 -19.79 -17.95
N ALA A 184 -4.99 -19.92 -19.03
CA ALA A 184 -6.38 -19.52 -19.08
C ALA A 184 -7.29 -20.45 -18.25
N SER A 185 -7.61 -20.03 -17.03
CA SER A 185 -8.83 -20.45 -16.32
C SER A 185 -9.68 -19.20 -16.06
N ASP A 186 -11.01 -19.34 -16.10
CA ASP A 186 -11.93 -18.20 -16.00
C ASP A 186 -11.80 -17.48 -14.65
N GLU A 187 -11.53 -18.22 -13.59
CA GLU A 187 -11.31 -17.70 -12.23
C GLU A 187 -10.05 -16.85 -12.13
N ASN A 188 -8.96 -17.27 -12.80
CA ASN A 188 -7.69 -16.56 -12.77
C ASN A 188 -7.79 -15.18 -13.44
N ARG A 189 -8.50 -15.10 -14.55
CA ARG A 189 -8.68 -13.86 -15.32
C ARG A 189 -9.51 -12.83 -14.57
N PHE A 190 -10.55 -13.26 -13.87
CA PHE A 190 -11.37 -12.39 -13.05
C PHE A 190 -10.56 -11.73 -11.92
N MET A 191 -9.74 -12.51 -11.21
CA MET A 191 -8.91 -12.00 -10.11
C MET A 191 -7.89 -10.96 -10.58
N ILE A 192 -7.24 -11.19 -11.72
CA ILE A 192 -6.29 -10.22 -12.29
C ILE A 192 -7.02 -8.93 -12.71
N LEU A 193 -8.19 -9.02 -13.34
CA LEU A 193 -8.98 -7.83 -13.69
C LEU A 193 -9.48 -7.06 -12.46
N ALA A 194 -9.95 -7.75 -11.42
CA ALA A 194 -10.35 -7.14 -10.17
C ALA A 194 -9.18 -6.40 -9.51
N SER A 195 -7.96 -6.96 -9.60
CA SER A 195 -6.76 -6.34 -9.03
C SER A 195 -6.41 -4.99 -9.68
N ILE A 196 -6.74 -4.76 -10.97
CA ILE A 196 -6.55 -3.46 -11.64
C ILE A 196 -7.38 -2.38 -10.96
N ILE A 197 -8.64 -2.69 -10.62
CA ILE A 197 -9.53 -1.76 -9.92
C ILE A 197 -8.99 -1.49 -8.51
N VAL A 198 -8.56 -2.53 -7.80
CA VAL A 198 -7.94 -2.40 -6.47
C VAL A 198 -6.72 -1.49 -6.54
N ILE A 199 -5.81 -1.71 -7.48
CA ILE A 199 -4.61 -0.89 -7.66
C ILE A 199 -4.98 0.58 -7.90
N PHE A 200 -5.95 0.85 -8.76
CA PHE A 200 -6.41 2.21 -9.01
C PHE A 200 -6.95 2.89 -7.74
N CYS A 201 -7.85 2.22 -7.02
CA CYS A 201 -8.43 2.75 -5.78
C CYS A 201 -7.36 2.98 -4.71
N MET A 202 -6.40 2.07 -4.57
CA MET A 202 -5.36 2.14 -3.55
C MET A 202 -4.30 3.19 -3.88
N ASN A 203 -3.89 3.34 -5.14
CA ASN A 203 -3.00 4.43 -5.56
C ASN A 203 -3.65 5.81 -5.32
N PHE A 204 -4.96 5.93 -5.54
CA PHE A 204 -5.69 7.15 -5.24
C PHE A 204 -5.79 7.40 -3.72
N ALA A 205 -6.11 6.38 -2.93
CA ALA A 205 -6.16 6.49 -1.48
C ALA A 205 -4.79 6.87 -0.88
N ALA A 206 -3.69 6.29 -1.37
CA ALA A 206 -2.34 6.64 -0.96
C ALA A 206 -2.02 8.12 -1.23
N PHE A 207 -2.42 8.63 -2.42
CA PHE A 207 -2.29 10.05 -2.74
C PHE A 207 -3.09 10.93 -1.76
N LEU A 208 -4.32 10.55 -1.42
CA LEU A 208 -5.15 11.29 -0.47
C LEU A 208 -4.53 11.33 0.94
N PHE A 209 -3.95 10.24 1.42
CA PHE A 209 -3.27 10.24 2.74
C PHE A 209 -2.05 11.15 2.76
N VAL A 210 -1.24 11.16 1.69
CA VAL A 210 -0.11 12.09 1.57
C VAL A 210 -0.60 13.53 1.48
N LYS A 211 -1.70 13.78 0.76
CA LYS A 211 -2.32 15.11 0.66
C LYS A 211 -2.78 15.60 2.01
N LYS A 212 -3.51 14.79 2.78
CA LYS A 212 -3.95 15.14 4.14
C LYS A 212 -2.76 15.55 5.04
N TYR A 213 -1.64 14.85 4.92
CA TYR A 213 -0.42 15.21 5.64
C TYR A 213 0.22 16.52 5.16
N ALA A 214 0.20 16.78 3.85
CA ALA A 214 0.67 18.04 3.30
C ALA A 214 -0.20 19.22 3.78
N ASP A 215 -1.53 19.07 3.77
CA ASP A 215 -2.47 20.06 4.29
C ASP A 215 -2.23 20.30 5.78
N PHE A 216 -2.00 19.24 6.56
CA PHE A 216 -1.62 19.34 7.98
C PHE A 216 -0.31 20.11 8.20
N LYS A 217 0.71 19.87 7.38
CA LYS A 217 1.98 20.60 7.48
C LYS A 217 1.78 22.11 7.28
N ILE A 218 0.94 22.50 6.32
CA ILE A 218 0.65 23.90 6.02
C ILE A 218 -0.16 24.54 7.14
N GLU A 219 -1.25 23.91 7.58
CA GLU A 219 -2.24 24.51 8.47
C GLU A 219 -1.87 24.45 9.96
N VAL A 220 -1.05 23.47 10.38
CA VAL A 220 -0.72 23.26 11.80
C VAL A 220 0.76 23.48 12.09
N LEU A 221 1.63 23.08 11.18
CA LEU A 221 3.08 23.24 11.36
C LEU A 221 3.63 24.50 10.70
N GLU A 222 2.81 25.21 9.90
CA GLU A 222 3.19 26.38 9.12
C GLU A 222 4.42 26.12 8.21
N ASP A 223 4.59 24.88 7.74
CA ASP A 223 5.83 24.33 7.12
C ASP A 223 5.63 23.70 5.72
#